data_AF-A0A2G2C1P5-F1
#
_entry.id   AF-A0A2G2C1P5-F1
#
_cell.length_a   1.000
_cell.length_b   1.000
_cell.length_c   1.000
_cell.angle_alpha   90.00
_cell.angle_beta   90.00
_cell.angle_gamma   90.00
#
_symmetry.space_group_name_H-M   'P 1'
#
loop_
_entity.id
_entity.type
_entity.pdbx_description
1 polymer ?
#
loop_
_entity_poly.entity_id
_entity_poly.type
_entity_poly.pdbx_seq_one_letter_code
_entity_poly.pdbx_strand_id
1 'polypeptide(L)'
;RNLRHAEAMGFLKGVTAMLKPGDLALDCGANVGVVSSLLAETGADVISYEPDPYAFAQLNAALGDRQNVQLVNAAVGASSGTVRLMRASNFDDDKKSASVKSTIVDGGRMIAAENYVDVKLLDFLAILSDEIENRGEIAFVKMDIEGAELDLLEAMDAADLIKDIRCLVVETHERKFAELRPRFRALREAFSKKYPVRQVNLDWI
;
A
#
# COMPACT_ATOMS: atom_id res chain seq x y z
N ARG A 1 -12.02 2.79 16.52
CA ARG A 1 -10.59 2.85 16.12
C ARG A 1 -9.84 1.64 16.67
N ASN A 2 -9.88 1.37 17.97
CA ASN A 2 -9.16 0.23 18.58
C ASN A 2 -9.60 -1.16 18.09
N LEU A 3 -10.91 -1.39 17.90
CA LEU A 3 -11.41 -2.69 17.41
C LEU A 3 -10.92 -3.00 16.00
N ARG A 4 -11.09 -2.06 15.06
CA ARG A 4 -10.64 -2.23 13.67
C ARG A 4 -9.13 -2.44 13.55
N HIS A 5 -8.34 -1.79 14.40
CA HIS A 5 -6.89 -1.98 14.39
C HIS A 5 -6.52 -3.37 14.93
N ALA A 6 -7.23 -3.85 15.95
CA ALA A 6 -7.09 -5.22 16.43
C ALA A 6 -7.51 -6.26 15.38
N GLU A 7 -8.56 -5.96 14.59
CA GLU A 7 -9.01 -6.80 13.46
C GLU A 7 -7.94 -6.84 12.35
N ALA A 8 -7.40 -5.70 11.93
CA ALA A 8 -6.33 -5.62 10.94
C ALA A 8 -5.07 -6.38 11.41
N MET A 9 -4.65 -6.17 12.66
CA MET A 9 -3.53 -6.92 13.25
C MET A 9 -3.82 -8.42 13.38
N GLY A 10 -5.07 -8.81 13.69
CA GLY A 10 -5.48 -10.21 13.72
C GLY A 10 -5.43 -10.86 12.33
N PHE A 11 -5.89 -10.14 11.31
CA PHE A 11 -5.82 -10.56 9.92
C PHE A 11 -4.35 -10.71 9.48
N LEU A 12 -3.50 -9.72 9.79
CA LEU A 12 -2.07 -9.77 9.48
C LEU A 12 -1.42 -11.00 10.10
N LYS A 13 -1.71 -11.29 11.38
CA LYS A 13 -1.19 -12.50 12.03
C LYS A 13 -1.61 -13.77 11.30
N GLY A 14 -2.85 -13.82 10.82
CA GLY A 14 -3.34 -14.91 9.98
C GLY A 14 -2.56 -15.03 8.67
N VAL A 15 -2.32 -13.91 7.98
CA VAL A 15 -1.50 -13.86 6.77
C VAL A 15 -0.08 -14.35 7.03
N THR A 16 0.59 -13.80 8.05
CA THR A 16 1.98 -14.16 8.37
C THR A 16 2.13 -15.63 8.77
N ALA A 17 1.08 -16.24 9.33
CA ALA A 17 1.08 -17.67 9.65
C ALA A 17 0.95 -18.57 8.40
N MET A 18 0.54 -18.01 7.26
CA MET A 18 0.35 -18.72 5.99
C MET A 18 1.49 -18.48 4.99
N LEU A 19 2.25 -17.39 5.16
CA LEU A 19 3.43 -17.09 4.35
C LEU A 19 4.57 -18.08 4.63
N LYS A 20 5.37 -18.35 3.60
CA LYS A 20 6.49 -19.28 3.64
C LYS A 20 7.73 -18.68 2.97
N PRO A 21 8.93 -19.19 3.26
CA PRO A 21 10.12 -18.85 2.49
C PRO A 21 9.90 -19.06 0.99
N GLY A 22 10.25 -18.05 0.18
CA GLY A 22 10.03 -18.02 -1.27
C GLY A 22 8.70 -17.43 -1.73
N ASP A 23 7.70 -17.25 -0.83
CA ASP A 23 6.53 -16.42 -1.13
C ASP A 23 6.98 -14.96 -1.33
N LEU A 24 6.31 -14.23 -2.22
CA LEU A 24 6.50 -12.78 -2.39
C LEU A 24 5.40 -11.99 -1.68
N ALA A 25 5.80 -11.00 -0.89
CA ALA A 25 4.92 -10.03 -0.25
C ALA A 25 5.28 -8.59 -0.66
N LEU A 26 4.28 -7.82 -1.07
CA LEU A 26 4.43 -6.41 -1.43
C LEU A 26 3.76 -5.51 -0.37
N ASP A 27 4.48 -4.52 0.15
CA ASP A 27 3.96 -3.54 1.10
C ASP A 27 3.97 -2.15 0.47
N CYS A 28 2.82 -1.70 -0.03
CA CYS A 28 2.65 -0.37 -0.62
C CYS A 28 2.21 0.61 0.47
N GLY A 29 3.02 1.66 0.67
CA GLY A 29 2.92 2.56 1.82
C GLY A 29 3.48 1.91 3.08
N ALA A 30 4.73 1.46 3.00
CA ALA A 30 5.38 0.73 4.08
C ALA A 30 5.66 1.60 5.33
N ASN A 31 5.62 2.93 5.19
CA ASN A 31 5.85 3.90 6.26
C ASN A 31 7.18 3.62 6.96
N VAL A 32 7.19 3.46 8.29
CA VAL A 32 8.39 3.12 9.07
C VAL A 32 8.66 1.61 9.18
N GLY A 33 7.92 0.76 8.44
CA GLY A 33 8.24 -0.66 8.27
C GLY A 33 7.63 -1.64 9.28
N VAL A 34 6.55 -1.26 9.98
CA VAL A 34 5.90 -2.15 10.97
C VAL A 34 5.37 -3.44 10.30
N VAL A 35 4.62 -3.29 9.20
CA VAL A 35 4.06 -4.44 8.46
C VAL A 35 5.19 -5.19 7.74
N SER A 36 6.04 -4.46 7.01
CA SER A 36 7.22 -5.03 6.35
C SER A 36 8.10 -5.87 7.28
N SER A 37 8.30 -5.48 8.54
CA SER A 37 9.08 -6.25 9.51
C SER A 37 8.43 -7.61 9.80
N LEU A 38 7.12 -7.63 10.02
CA LEU A 38 6.36 -8.85 10.32
C LEU A 38 6.31 -9.79 9.12
N LEU A 39 6.19 -9.26 7.91
CA LEU A 39 6.26 -10.05 6.67
C LEU A 39 7.64 -10.69 6.52
N ALA A 40 8.71 -9.91 6.73
CA ALA A 40 10.08 -10.39 6.59
C ALA A 40 10.46 -11.48 7.62
N GLU A 41 9.86 -11.47 8.81
CA GLU A 41 10.05 -12.50 9.84
C GLU A 41 9.52 -13.89 9.42
N THR A 42 8.65 -13.95 8.41
CA THR A 42 8.15 -15.22 7.86
C THR A 42 9.16 -15.92 6.94
N GLY A 43 10.22 -15.21 6.53
CA GLY A 43 11.19 -15.67 5.53
C GLY A 43 10.73 -15.46 4.07
N ALA A 44 9.53 -14.91 3.84
CA ALA A 44 9.09 -14.45 2.52
C ALA A 44 10.03 -13.36 1.97
N ASP A 45 10.10 -13.24 0.64
CA ASP A 45 10.69 -12.09 -0.02
C ASP A 45 9.72 -10.90 0.12
N VAL A 46 10.22 -9.75 0.58
CA VAL A 46 9.40 -8.56 0.80
C VAL A 46 9.91 -7.40 -0.04
N ILE A 47 9.01 -6.76 -0.78
CA ILE A 47 9.30 -5.48 -1.45
C ILE A 47 8.42 -4.39 -0.85
N SER A 48 9.07 -3.39 -0.25
CA SER A 48 8.43 -2.31 0.48
C SER A 48 8.56 -0.99 -0.27
N TYR A 49 7.43 -0.38 -0.61
CA TYR A 49 7.36 0.90 -1.30
C TYR A 49 6.95 2.00 -0.31
N GLU A 50 7.79 3.01 -0.15
CA GLU A 50 7.48 4.18 0.68
C GLU A 50 7.94 5.46 -0.03
N PRO A 51 7.01 6.34 -0.44
CA PRO A 51 7.36 7.57 -1.16
C PRO A 51 7.99 8.64 -0.28
N ASP A 52 7.61 8.79 0.99
CA ASP A 52 8.09 9.88 1.85
C ASP A 52 9.56 9.63 2.25
N PRO A 53 10.51 10.48 1.84
CA PRO A 53 11.93 10.28 2.17
C PRO A 53 12.23 10.17 3.67
N TYR A 54 11.43 10.83 4.53
CA TYR A 54 11.61 10.75 5.99
C TYR A 54 11.15 9.40 6.55
N ALA A 55 10.00 8.90 6.10
CA ALA A 55 9.52 7.58 6.50
C ALA A 55 10.44 6.49 5.93
N PHE A 56 10.83 6.63 4.66
CA PHE A 56 11.77 5.74 3.99
C PHE A 56 13.11 5.64 4.72
N ALA A 57 13.66 6.75 5.23
CA ALA A 57 14.90 6.71 6.00
C ALA A 57 14.77 5.86 7.28
N GLN A 58 13.62 5.90 7.96
CA GLN A 58 13.35 5.06 9.13
C GLN A 58 13.12 3.60 8.74
N LEU A 59 12.39 3.35 7.66
CA LEU A 59 12.21 2.02 7.08
C LEU A 59 13.56 1.38 6.74
N ASN A 60 14.45 2.13 6.09
CA ASN A 60 15.80 1.70 5.76
C ASN A 60 16.66 1.43 7.00
N ALA A 61 16.57 2.27 8.02
CA ALA A 61 17.26 2.03 9.28
C ALA A 61 16.74 0.76 10.00
N ALA A 62 15.45 0.43 9.84
CA ALA A 62 14.84 -0.73 10.48
C ALA A 62 15.11 -2.05 9.75
N LEU A 63 15.13 -2.04 8.41
CA LEU A 63 15.09 -3.25 7.59
C LEU A 63 16.17 -3.34 6.51
N GLY A 64 17.00 -2.31 6.31
CA GLY A 64 17.96 -2.24 5.21
C GLY A 64 19.04 -3.34 5.21
N ASP A 65 19.32 -3.94 6.37
CA ASP A 65 20.27 -5.05 6.49
C ASP A 65 19.61 -6.44 6.32
N ARG A 66 18.29 -6.52 6.11
CA ARG A 66 17.58 -7.80 5.92
C ARG A 66 17.71 -8.27 4.48
N GLN A 67 18.26 -9.47 4.30
CA GLN A 67 18.55 -10.03 2.97
C GLN A 67 17.30 -10.34 2.13
N ASN A 68 16.17 -10.61 2.78
CA ASN A 68 14.89 -10.90 2.14
C ASN A 68 13.99 -9.67 2.00
N VAL A 69 14.54 -8.46 2.16
CA VAL A 69 13.79 -7.21 2.05
C VAL A 69 14.42 -6.29 1.02
N GLN A 70 13.62 -5.88 0.04
CA GLN A 70 13.95 -4.81 -0.90
C GLN A 70 13.16 -3.56 -0.55
N LEU A 71 13.85 -2.43 -0.40
CA LEU A 71 13.26 -1.15 -0.06
C LEU A 71 13.28 -0.22 -1.28
N VAL A 72 12.15 0.36 -1.62
CA VAL A 72 11.98 1.22 -2.79
C VAL A 72 11.40 2.58 -2.36
N ASN A 73 12.20 3.65 -2.48
CA ASN A 73 11.73 5.01 -2.17
C ASN A 73 10.95 5.59 -3.36
N ALA A 74 9.71 5.13 -3.53
CA ALA A 74 8.81 5.58 -4.58
C ALA A 74 7.34 5.36 -4.19
N ALA A 75 6.47 6.16 -4.78
CA ALA A 75 5.04 5.89 -4.83
C ALA A 75 4.77 4.80 -5.89
N VAL A 76 3.64 4.11 -5.73
CA VAL A 76 3.12 3.16 -6.73
C VAL A 76 1.78 3.68 -7.26
N GLY A 77 1.54 3.49 -8.55
CA GLY A 77 0.30 3.91 -9.21
C GLY A 77 0.11 3.20 -10.54
N ALA A 78 -0.89 3.64 -11.31
CA ALA A 78 -1.25 3.01 -12.59
C ALA A 78 -0.33 3.40 -13.77
N SER A 79 0.73 4.17 -13.53
CA SER A 79 1.70 4.60 -14.54
C SER A 79 3.00 5.05 -13.89
N SER A 80 4.08 5.14 -14.68
CA SER A 80 5.36 5.67 -14.22
C SER A 80 5.44 7.20 -14.37
N GLY A 81 6.15 7.86 -13.47
CA GLY A 81 6.38 9.30 -13.57
C GLY A 81 6.92 9.94 -12.29
N THR A 82 6.49 11.18 -12.06
CA THR A 82 6.77 11.94 -10.84
C THR A 82 5.46 12.53 -10.35
N VAL A 83 5.22 12.43 -9.04
CA VAL A 83 4.00 12.95 -8.41
C VAL A 83 4.37 13.79 -7.19
N ARG A 84 3.51 14.75 -6.85
CA ARG A 84 3.65 15.54 -5.63
C ARG A 84 3.05 14.76 -4.46
N LEU A 85 3.89 14.35 -3.54
CA LEU A 85 3.46 13.86 -2.24
C LEU A 85 3.21 15.07 -1.34
N MET A 86 1.95 15.35 -1.06
CA MET A 86 1.57 16.42 -0.15
C MET A 86 1.70 15.93 1.29
N ARG A 87 2.35 16.71 2.15
CA ARG A 87 2.55 16.41 3.57
C ARG A 87 1.58 17.22 4.44
N ALA A 88 1.26 16.71 5.62
CA ALA A 88 0.43 17.44 6.57
C ALA A 88 1.06 18.80 6.96
N SER A 89 0.24 19.80 7.24
CA SER A 89 0.69 21.16 7.57
C SER A 89 1.56 21.25 8.83
N ASN A 90 1.44 20.28 9.74
CA ASN A 90 2.22 20.19 10.97
C ASN A 90 3.40 19.20 10.87
N PHE A 91 3.89 18.93 9.65
CA PHE A 91 4.94 17.93 9.45
C PHE A 91 6.19 18.21 10.29
N ASP A 92 6.62 19.47 10.40
CA ASP A 92 7.81 19.80 11.19
C ASP A 92 7.61 19.71 12.71
N ASP A 93 6.37 19.81 13.20
CA ASP A 93 6.04 19.72 14.63
C ASP A 93 5.99 18.26 15.12
N ASP A 94 5.52 17.33 14.27
CA ASP A 94 5.46 15.90 14.56
C ASP A 94 5.61 15.07 13.27
N LYS A 95 6.86 14.92 12.84
CA LYS A 95 7.24 14.20 11.62
C LYS A 95 6.76 12.75 11.59
N LYS A 96 6.64 12.11 12.77
CA LYS A 96 6.18 10.72 12.86
C LYS A 96 4.68 10.58 12.65
N SER A 97 3.86 11.45 13.23
CA SER A 97 2.41 11.41 13.01
C SER A 97 2.02 11.95 11.63
N ALA A 98 2.82 12.87 11.08
CA ALA A 98 2.53 13.53 9.82
C ALA A 98 2.91 12.71 8.58
N SER A 99 3.90 11.82 8.64
CA SER A 99 4.21 10.93 7.52
C SER A 99 3.07 9.94 7.21
N VAL A 100 2.32 9.51 8.25
CA VAL A 100 1.10 8.68 8.14
C VAL A 100 -0.13 9.44 7.62
N LYS A 101 0.06 10.63 7.03
CA LYS A 101 -1.04 11.45 6.50
C LYS A 101 -0.72 12.05 5.13
N SER A 102 0.45 11.70 4.58
CA SER A 102 0.88 12.21 3.28
C SER A 102 0.03 11.59 2.17
N THR A 103 -0.36 12.35 1.15
CA THR A 103 -1.18 11.83 0.03
C THR A 103 -0.70 12.40 -1.29
N ILE A 104 -0.93 11.66 -2.37
CA ILE A 104 -0.63 12.07 -3.75
C ILE A 104 -1.87 12.54 -4.52
N VAL A 105 -3.05 12.53 -3.90
CA VAL A 105 -4.31 12.95 -4.52
C VAL A 105 -4.69 14.36 -4.03
N ASP A 106 -4.90 15.27 -4.99
CA ASP A 106 -5.33 16.64 -4.71
C ASP A 106 -6.73 16.67 -4.06
N GLY A 107 -6.92 17.54 -3.06
CA GLY A 107 -8.22 17.80 -2.43
C GLY A 107 -8.48 17.10 -1.09
N GLY A 108 -7.51 16.37 -0.54
CA GLY A 108 -7.63 15.79 0.81
C GLY A 108 -7.77 16.85 1.91
N ARG A 109 -8.61 16.58 2.92
CA ARG A 109 -8.79 17.48 4.08
C ARG A 109 -7.47 17.69 4.83
N MET A 110 -7.18 18.93 5.22
CA MET A 110 -6.04 19.35 6.07
C MET A 110 -4.65 19.40 5.39
N ILE A 111 -4.59 19.41 4.07
CA ILE A 111 -3.33 19.54 3.34
C ILE A 111 -3.06 21.02 3.08
N ALA A 112 -1.91 21.53 3.54
CA ALA A 112 -1.43 22.83 3.09
C ALA A 112 -0.88 22.65 1.66
N ALA A 113 -1.46 23.34 0.68
CA ALA A 113 -1.08 23.25 -0.74
C ALA A 113 0.42 23.54 -1.01
N GLU A 114 1.13 24.07 -0.02
CA GLU A 114 2.50 24.57 -0.09
C GLU A 114 3.55 23.59 0.45
N ASN A 115 3.14 22.53 1.16
CA ASN A 115 4.07 21.54 1.74
C ASN A 115 4.01 20.21 0.98
N TYR A 116 4.80 20.10 -0.09
CA TYR A 116 4.91 18.88 -0.90
C TYR A 116 6.37 18.53 -1.18
N VAL A 117 6.59 17.27 -1.57
CA VAL A 117 7.86 16.80 -2.14
C VAL A 117 7.57 16.02 -3.42
N ASP A 118 8.37 16.25 -4.46
CA ASP A 118 8.29 15.47 -5.69
C ASP A 118 8.90 14.10 -5.44
N VAL A 119 8.14 13.05 -5.72
CA VAL A 119 8.55 11.65 -5.53
C VAL A 119 8.39 10.88 -6.83
N LYS A 120 9.24 9.85 -7.01
CA LYS A 120 9.12 8.93 -8.14
C LYS A 120 7.81 8.16 -8.02
N LEU A 121 7.09 8.01 -9.13
CA LEU A 121 5.93 7.14 -9.27
C LEU A 121 6.33 5.96 -10.14
N LEU A 122 6.07 4.74 -9.65
CA LEU A 122 6.29 3.51 -10.39
C LEU A 122 4.97 2.96 -10.92
N ASP A 123 5.03 2.42 -12.13
CA ASP A 123 3.92 1.65 -12.71
C ASP A 123 3.80 0.30 -11.98
N PHE A 124 2.80 0.22 -11.10
CA PHE A 124 2.58 -0.98 -10.31
C PHE A 124 2.01 -2.13 -11.13
N LEU A 125 1.30 -1.87 -12.23
CA LEU A 125 0.78 -2.93 -13.09
C LEU A 125 1.94 -3.66 -13.78
N ALA A 126 2.94 -2.91 -14.24
CA ALA A 126 4.16 -3.48 -14.80
C ALA A 126 4.91 -4.32 -13.74
N ILE A 127 5.08 -3.79 -12.53
CA ILE A 127 5.71 -4.52 -11.41
C ILE A 127 4.97 -5.82 -11.12
N LEU A 128 3.64 -5.77 -10.97
CA LEU A 128 2.83 -6.96 -10.69
C LEU A 128 2.96 -7.98 -11.82
N SER A 129 2.89 -7.54 -13.08
CA SER A 129 3.01 -8.41 -14.25
C SER A 129 4.35 -9.13 -14.28
N ASP A 130 5.45 -8.38 -14.06
CA ASP A 130 6.80 -8.93 -14.06
C ASP A 130 6.99 -9.95 -12.91
N GLU A 131 6.52 -9.64 -11.70
CA GLU A 131 6.63 -10.56 -10.57
C GLU A 131 5.75 -11.82 -10.75
N ILE A 132 4.54 -11.67 -11.30
CA ILE A 132 3.67 -12.80 -11.64
C ILE A 132 4.29 -13.66 -12.74
N GLU A 133 4.90 -13.07 -13.76
CA GLU A 133 5.59 -13.83 -14.81
C GLU A 133 6.79 -14.62 -14.23
N ASN A 134 7.57 -14.00 -13.34
CA ASN A 134 8.76 -14.60 -12.78
C ASN A 134 8.48 -15.63 -11.69
N ARG A 135 7.40 -15.46 -10.91
CA ARG A 135 7.12 -16.27 -9.69
C ARG A 135 5.82 -17.07 -9.77
N GLY A 136 4.96 -16.79 -10.74
CA GLY A 136 3.66 -17.43 -10.93
C GLY A 136 2.53 -16.80 -10.10
N GLU A 137 2.78 -16.37 -8.87
CA GLU A 137 1.80 -15.68 -8.03
C GLU A 137 2.47 -14.70 -7.06
N ILE A 138 1.68 -13.77 -6.51
CA ILE A 138 2.07 -12.91 -5.40
C ILE A 138 1.27 -13.33 -4.18
N ALA A 139 1.97 -13.77 -3.12
CA ALA A 139 1.32 -14.34 -1.95
C ALA A 139 0.56 -13.30 -1.12
N PHE A 140 1.08 -12.08 -1.05
CA PHE A 140 0.45 -11.00 -0.30
C PHE A 140 0.73 -9.62 -0.88
N VAL A 141 -0.29 -8.76 -0.91
CA VAL A 141 -0.15 -7.33 -1.21
C VAL A 141 -0.91 -6.55 -0.15
N LYS A 142 -0.20 -5.66 0.56
CA LYS A 142 -0.82 -4.56 1.31
C LYS A 142 -0.80 -3.30 0.44
N MET A 143 -1.94 -2.62 0.38
CA MET A 143 -2.09 -1.33 -0.27
C MET A 143 -2.67 -0.29 0.69
N ASP A 144 -1.83 0.66 1.08
CA ASP A 144 -2.19 1.81 1.88
C ASP A 144 -1.44 3.02 1.29
N ILE A 145 -2.02 3.63 0.25
CA ILE A 145 -1.36 4.66 -0.57
C ILE A 145 -2.09 6.00 -0.51
N GLU A 146 -2.82 6.19 0.59
CA GLU A 146 -3.35 7.45 1.05
C GLU A 146 -4.28 8.17 0.06
N GLY A 147 -5.03 7.46 -0.78
CA GLY A 147 -6.02 8.05 -1.70
C GLY A 147 -5.93 7.60 -3.15
N ALA A 148 -4.79 7.06 -3.56
CA ALA A 148 -4.58 6.58 -4.93
C ALA A 148 -5.11 5.16 -5.18
N GLU A 149 -5.77 4.53 -4.18
CA GLU A 149 -6.19 3.14 -4.28
C GLU A 149 -7.24 2.92 -5.36
N LEU A 150 -8.18 3.86 -5.53
CA LEU A 150 -9.31 3.69 -6.43
C LEU A 150 -8.87 3.45 -7.88
N ASP A 151 -8.09 4.38 -8.43
CA ASP A 151 -7.65 4.30 -9.82
C ASP A 151 -6.70 3.11 -10.03
N LEU A 152 -5.85 2.80 -9.04
CA LEU A 152 -4.95 1.65 -9.11
C LEU A 152 -5.72 0.31 -9.07
N LEU A 153 -6.71 0.16 -8.19
CA LEU A 153 -7.53 -1.05 -8.11
C LEU A 153 -8.36 -1.27 -9.38
N GLU A 154 -8.95 -0.21 -9.95
CA GLU A 154 -9.67 -0.28 -11.22
C GLU A 154 -8.73 -0.74 -12.35
N ALA A 155 -7.52 -0.20 -12.40
CA ALA A 155 -6.51 -0.58 -13.38
C ALA A 155 -6.03 -2.03 -13.21
N MET A 156 -5.76 -2.47 -11.96
CA MET A 156 -5.39 -3.85 -11.65
C MET A 156 -6.49 -4.86 -12.01
N ASP A 157 -7.76 -4.50 -11.77
CA ASP A 157 -8.91 -5.33 -12.13
C ASP A 157 -9.09 -5.44 -13.65
N ALA A 158 -8.95 -4.32 -14.36
CA ALA A 158 -9.05 -4.26 -15.82
C ALA A 158 -7.92 -5.04 -16.52
N ALA A 159 -6.72 -5.05 -15.93
CA ALA A 159 -5.58 -5.83 -16.39
C ALA A 159 -5.63 -7.31 -15.97
N ASP A 160 -6.65 -7.72 -15.21
CA ASP A 160 -6.84 -9.09 -14.71
C ASP A 160 -5.67 -9.62 -13.87
N LEU A 161 -4.95 -8.71 -13.18
CA LEU A 161 -3.76 -9.05 -12.37
C LEU A 161 -4.13 -9.54 -10.97
N ILE A 162 -5.30 -9.13 -10.44
CA ILE A 162 -5.74 -9.49 -9.08
C ILE A 162 -5.90 -11.01 -8.90
N LYS A 163 -6.22 -11.74 -9.97
CA LYS A 163 -6.47 -13.19 -9.91
C LYS A 163 -5.24 -13.99 -9.44
N ASP A 164 -4.03 -13.49 -9.73
CA ASP A 164 -2.74 -14.11 -9.40
C ASP A 164 -2.16 -13.53 -8.10
N ILE A 165 -2.93 -12.70 -7.40
CA ILE A 165 -2.64 -12.25 -6.03
C ILE A 165 -3.44 -13.14 -5.07
N ARG A 166 -2.74 -13.89 -4.23
CA ARG A 166 -3.36 -14.83 -3.27
C ARG A 166 -4.14 -14.08 -2.19
N CYS A 167 -3.61 -12.96 -1.71
CA CYS A 167 -4.26 -12.09 -0.73
C CYS A 167 -3.87 -10.62 -0.92
N LEU A 168 -4.87 -9.76 -1.18
CA LEU A 168 -4.78 -8.33 -1.32
C LEU A 168 -5.57 -7.66 -0.19
N VAL A 169 -4.90 -6.84 0.61
CA VAL A 169 -5.53 -6.00 1.63
C VAL A 169 -5.35 -4.53 1.27
N VAL A 170 -6.40 -3.75 1.41
CA VAL A 170 -6.40 -2.34 1.01
C VAL A 170 -7.05 -1.47 2.07
N GLU A 171 -6.38 -0.40 2.50
CA GLU A 171 -7.01 0.69 3.25
C GLU A 171 -7.58 1.71 2.26
N THR A 172 -8.90 1.73 2.09
CA THR A 172 -9.53 2.71 1.21
C THR A 172 -9.70 4.05 1.91
N HIS A 173 -9.20 5.12 1.29
CA HIS A 173 -9.28 6.48 1.82
C HIS A 173 -10.55 7.26 1.39
N GLU A 174 -11.64 6.54 1.08
CA GLU A 174 -12.92 7.08 0.59
C GLU A 174 -13.53 8.21 1.46
N ARG A 175 -13.17 8.26 2.76
CA ARG A 175 -13.64 9.31 3.69
C ARG A 175 -12.95 10.65 3.47
N LYS A 176 -11.76 10.68 2.87
CA LYS A 176 -10.99 11.89 2.57
C LYS A 176 -11.53 12.63 1.34
N PHE A 177 -12.10 11.88 0.39
CA PHE A 177 -12.50 12.35 -0.94
C PHE A 177 -14.02 12.18 -1.14
N ALA A 178 -14.79 13.25 -0.89
CA ALA A 178 -16.25 13.16 -0.84
C ALA A 178 -16.87 12.84 -2.21
N GLU A 179 -16.30 13.43 -3.24
CA GLU A 179 -16.61 13.32 -4.66
C GLU A 179 -16.32 11.92 -5.21
N LEU A 180 -15.35 11.19 -4.64
CA LEU A 180 -14.99 9.84 -5.09
C LEU A 180 -15.82 8.74 -4.44
N ARG A 181 -16.59 9.03 -3.38
CA ARG A 181 -17.38 8.00 -2.65
C ARG A 181 -18.32 7.18 -3.54
N PRO A 182 -19.02 7.75 -4.55
CA PRO A 182 -19.85 6.95 -5.46
C PRO A 182 -19.03 5.92 -6.25
N ARG A 183 -17.84 6.28 -6.72
CA ARG A 183 -16.93 5.36 -7.43
C ARG A 183 -16.40 4.28 -6.49
N PHE A 184 -15.95 4.62 -5.28
CA PHE A 184 -15.56 3.63 -4.27
C PHE A 184 -16.68 2.63 -3.94
N ARG A 185 -17.93 3.11 -3.83
CA ARG A 185 -19.08 2.22 -3.61
C ARG A 185 -19.28 1.24 -4.77
N ALA A 186 -19.21 1.73 -6.01
CA ALA A 186 -19.33 0.90 -7.20
C ALA A 186 -18.21 -0.16 -7.27
N LEU A 187 -16.97 0.24 -6.97
CA LEU A 187 -15.82 -0.68 -6.91
C LEU A 187 -16.04 -1.76 -5.85
N ARG A 188 -16.41 -1.39 -4.62
CA ARG A 188 -16.68 -2.36 -3.54
C ARG A 188 -17.79 -3.34 -3.90
N GLU A 189 -18.87 -2.87 -4.53
CA GLU A 189 -19.95 -3.73 -5.00
C GLU A 189 -19.48 -4.71 -6.08
N ALA A 190 -18.71 -4.24 -7.07
CA ALA A 190 -18.15 -5.10 -8.11
C ALA A 190 -17.20 -6.14 -7.52
N PHE A 191 -16.27 -5.72 -6.65
CA PHE A 191 -15.25 -6.57 -6.07
C PHE A 191 -15.86 -7.64 -5.16
N SER A 192 -16.87 -7.30 -4.35
CA SER A 192 -17.55 -8.29 -3.49
C SER A 192 -18.28 -9.40 -4.27
N LYS A 193 -18.65 -9.15 -5.53
CA LYS A 193 -19.24 -10.16 -6.43
C LYS A 193 -18.18 -10.99 -7.14
N LYS A 194 -17.01 -10.41 -7.42
CA LYS A 194 -15.94 -11.03 -8.24
C LYS A 194 -14.92 -11.80 -7.39
N TYR A 195 -14.56 -11.28 -6.22
CA TYR A 195 -13.49 -11.81 -5.38
C TYR A 195 -14.00 -12.23 -4.00
N PRO A 196 -13.57 -13.38 -3.47
CA PRO A 196 -13.89 -13.75 -2.10
C PRO A 196 -13.12 -12.85 -1.12
N VAL A 197 -13.71 -12.54 0.03
CA VAL A 197 -13.10 -11.66 1.05
C VAL A 197 -11.72 -12.11 1.56
N ARG A 198 -11.45 -13.42 1.49
CA ARG A 198 -10.13 -13.99 1.85
C ARG A 198 -9.03 -13.62 0.86
N GLN A 199 -9.40 -13.34 -0.40
CA GLN A 199 -8.48 -12.92 -1.45
C GLN A 199 -8.40 -11.41 -1.54
N VAL A 200 -9.52 -10.68 -1.48
CA VAL A 200 -9.52 -9.21 -1.55
C VAL A 200 -10.30 -8.64 -0.36
N ASN A 201 -9.58 -7.90 0.49
CA ASN A 201 -10.14 -7.24 1.67
C ASN A 201 -9.90 -5.73 1.58
N LEU A 202 -10.97 -4.96 1.40
CA LEU A 202 -10.93 -3.50 1.25
C LEU A 202 -11.16 -2.74 2.57
N ASP A 203 -11.16 -3.44 3.70
CA ASP A 203 -11.47 -2.88 5.03
C ASP A 203 -10.25 -2.85 5.97
N TRP A 204 -9.04 -2.95 5.41
CA TRP A 204 -7.79 -2.82 6.16
C TRP A 204 -7.63 -1.40 6.74
N ILE A 205 -7.04 -1.27 7.95
CA ILE A 205 -6.76 -0.01 8.64
C ILE A 205 -5.50 -0.07 9.52
#